data_AF-A0AA36N7A2-F1
#
_entry.id   AF-A0AA36N7A2-F1
#
_cell.length_a   1.000
_cell.length_b   1.000
_cell.length_c   1.000
_cell.angle_alpha   90.00
_cell.angle_beta   90.00
_cell.angle_gamma   90.00
#
_symmetry.space_group_name_H-M   'P 1'
#
loop_
_entity.id
_entity.type
_entity.pdbx_description
1 polymer ?
#
loop_
_entity_poly.entity_id
_entity_poly.type
_entity_poly.pdbx_seq_one_letter_code
_entity_poly.pdbx_strand_id
1 'polypeptide(L)'
;MAVHHVGVSERGTILVALAPSKAAPAAAPGFGAFARSADLAAFVRRVLEVVEQELGLSSYHLRVLPYQRAFSSDEALALFLLADDAAPVREASAAWGFLFYVAGTNDVVRYVPVMSNMDDLDAPIIYQDAEGKTVEVPGLTLRSVVLRGQEPEAAVRCSLDFQGRSCYVVVMAPGSPAALKAAAAGAGEVVRLQRELEDPELQALWGAAAELAESHGGFEEMHLNAGNFQNVAQMHLKVWICLDQFLEMWGDQPVYQQLRASRHQREKAHAAAKKAAAEAKEARELEEAIALSLQ
;
A
#
# COMPACT_ATOMS: atom_id res chain seq x y z
N MET A 1 -15.45 7.93 -16.75
CA MET A 1 -16.06 6.59 -16.78
C MET A 1 -14.94 5.55 -16.74
N ALA A 2 -15.20 4.40 -16.11
CA ALA A 2 -14.22 3.32 -15.93
C ALA A 2 -14.74 2.05 -16.61
N VAL A 3 -13.89 1.35 -17.33
CA VAL A 3 -14.15 -0.04 -17.76
C VAL A 3 -13.62 -0.95 -16.68
N HIS A 4 -14.34 -2.00 -16.34
CA HIS A 4 -13.92 -2.95 -15.32
C HIS A 4 -14.23 -4.40 -15.71
N HIS A 5 -13.47 -5.32 -15.13
CA HIS A 5 -13.68 -6.75 -15.17
C HIS A 5 -13.63 -7.27 -13.73
N VAL A 6 -14.56 -8.16 -13.37
CA VAL A 6 -14.72 -8.72 -12.03
C VAL A 6 -14.64 -10.24 -12.11
N GLY A 7 -13.91 -10.84 -11.19
CA GLY A 7 -13.83 -12.29 -11.03
C GLY A 7 -13.75 -12.66 -9.56
N VAL A 8 -13.82 -13.96 -9.29
CA VAL A 8 -13.69 -14.52 -7.94
C VAL A 8 -12.67 -15.66 -8.00
N SER A 9 -11.67 -15.62 -7.12
CA SER A 9 -10.67 -16.68 -7.02
C SER A 9 -11.26 -17.96 -6.42
N GLU A 10 -10.57 -19.09 -6.54
CA GLU A 10 -10.97 -20.36 -5.90
C GLU A 10 -11.12 -20.24 -4.37
N ARG A 11 -10.45 -19.26 -3.76
CA ARG A 11 -10.50 -18.98 -2.31
C ARG A 11 -11.59 -17.96 -1.93
N GLY A 12 -12.47 -17.60 -2.85
CA GLY A 12 -13.53 -16.61 -2.62
C GLY A 12 -13.04 -15.16 -2.59
N THR A 13 -11.80 -14.88 -3.00
CA THR A 13 -11.29 -13.50 -3.09
C THR A 13 -11.90 -12.82 -4.31
N ILE A 14 -12.53 -11.66 -4.11
CA ILE A 14 -13.04 -10.85 -5.21
C ILE A 14 -11.85 -10.12 -5.86
N LEU A 15 -11.73 -10.28 -7.18
CA LEU A 15 -10.70 -9.66 -8.02
C LEU A 15 -11.37 -8.66 -8.96
N VAL A 16 -10.79 -7.47 -9.10
CA VAL A 16 -11.31 -6.43 -10.00
C VAL A 16 -10.16 -5.77 -10.73
N ALA A 17 -10.24 -5.68 -12.06
CA ALA A 17 -9.37 -4.81 -12.85
C ALA A 17 -10.19 -3.64 -13.38
N LEU A 18 -9.64 -2.42 -13.30
CA LEU A 18 -10.29 -1.20 -13.80
C LEU A 18 -9.31 -0.33 -14.60
N ALA A 19 -9.82 0.33 -15.63
CA ALA A 19 -9.07 1.27 -16.45
C ALA A 19 -9.95 2.46 -16.88
N PRO A 20 -9.37 3.64 -17.17
CA PRO A 20 -10.16 4.76 -17.66
C PRO A 20 -10.78 4.43 -19.02
N SER A 21 -12.09 4.67 -19.18
CA SER A 21 -12.83 4.33 -20.40
C SER A 21 -12.73 5.41 -21.50
N LYS A 22 -12.25 6.60 -21.15
CA LYS A 22 -12.04 7.66 -22.14
C LYS A 22 -10.90 7.26 -23.06
N ALA A 23 -10.97 7.68 -24.32
CA ALA A 23 -9.85 7.53 -25.24
C ALA A 23 -8.59 8.16 -24.61
N ALA A 24 -7.50 7.39 -24.59
CA ALA A 24 -6.22 7.91 -24.13
C ALA A 24 -5.76 9.05 -25.07
N PRO A 25 -5.07 10.07 -24.54
CA PRO A 25 -4.43 11.06 -25.40
C PRO A 25 -3.40 10.39 -26.34
N ALA A 26 -3.09 11.03 -27.46
CA ALA A 26 -2.30 10.46 -28.55
C ALA A 26 -0.89 9.93 -28.14
N ALA A 27 -0.34 10.42 -27.03
CA ALA A 27 0.79 9.78 -26.35
C ALA A 27 0.24 9.12 -25.08
N ALA A 28 0.36 7.79 -24.97
CA ALA A 28 -0.07 7.03 -23.81
C ALA A 28 0.58 7.61 -22.53
N PRO A 29 -0.19 8.30 -21.66
CA PRO A 29 0.39 9.22 -20.68
C PRO A 29 0.99 8.50 -19.46
N GLY A 30 0.75 7.20 -19.31
CA GLY A 30 1.05 6.48 -18.09
C GLY A 30 0.24 7.04 -16.90
N PHE A 31 0.43 6.46 -15.73
CA PHE A 31 -0.28 6.92 -14.55
C PHE A 31 0.16 8.33 -14.11
N GLY A 32 1.43 8.69 -14.31
CA GLY A 32 1.98 9.99 -13.90
C GLY A 32 1.23 11.19 -14.51
N ALA A 33 1.08 11.21 -15.83
CA ALA A 33 0.33 12.27 -16.49
C ALA A 33 -1.20 12.16 -16.26
N PHE A 34 -1.75 10.95 -16.07
CA PHE A 34 -3.15 10.80 -15.67
C PHE A 34 -3.41 11.39 -14.27
N ALA A 35 -2.50 11.17 -13.32
CA ALA A 35 -2.61 11.66 -11.96
C ALA A 35 -2.56 13.19 -11.86
N ARG A 36 -2.03 13.90 -12.87
CA ARG A 36 -2.11 15.37 -12.97
C ARG A 36 -3.37 15.89 -13.65
N SER A 37 -4.18 15.00 -14.24
CA SER A 37 -5.39 15.40 -14.96
C SER A 37 -6.54 15.70 -14.00
N ALA A 38 -7.47 16.54 -14.44
CA ALA A 38 -8.72 16.79 -13.70
C ALA A 38 -9.65 15.55 -13.62
N ASP A 39 -9.34 14.49 -14.39
CA ASP A 39 -10.14 13.26 -14.42
C ASP A 39 -9.78 12.26 -13.32
N LEU A 40 -8.64 12.44 -12.63
CA LEU A 40 -8.13 11.47 -11.64
C LEU A 40 -9.15 11.23 -10.52
N ALA A 41 -9.58 12.30 -9.83
CA ALA A 41 -10.49 12.16 -8.69
C ALA A 41 -11.80 11.46 -9.09
N ALA A 42 -12.42 11.89 -10.21
CA ALA A 42 -13.65 11.28 -10.72
C ALA A 42 -13.45 9.80 -11.11
N PHE A 43 -12.29 9.43 -11.66
CA PHE A 43 -11.98 8.04 -11.96
C PHE A 43 -11.81 7.21 -10.68
N VAL A 44 -11.05 7.70 -9.70
CA VAL A 44 -10.85 7.00 -8.42
C VAL A 44 -12.19 6.85 -7.68
N ARG A 45 -13.07 7.86 -7.70
CA ARG A 45 -14.43 7.74 -7.17
C ARG A 45 -15.20 6.58 -7.79
N ARG A 46 -15.14 6.46 -9.12
CA ARG A 46 -15.80 5.35 -9.81
C ARG A 46 -15.17 4.00 -9.43
N VAL A 47 -13.85 3.94 -9.23
CA VAL A 47 -13.19 2.72 -8.73
C VAL A 47 -13.75 2.34 -7.36
N LEU A 48 -13.83 3.30 -6.43
CA LEU A 48 -14.34 3.06 -5.08
C LEU A 48 -15.83 2.72 -5.06
N GLU A 49 -16.62 3.30 -5.95
CA GLU A 49 -18.04 2.94 -6.12
C GLU A 49 -18.20 1.46 -6.51
N VAL A 50 -17.45 1.00 -7.51
CA VAL A 50 -17.46 -0.42 -7.92
C VAL A 50 -16.99 -1.31 -6.76
N VAL A 51 -15.86 -0.99 -6.13
CA VAL A 51 -15.23 -1.84 -5.10
C VAL A 51 -16.05 -1.87 -3.81
N GLU A 52 -16.41 -0.71 -3.28
CA GLU A 52 -16.99 -0.61 -1.93
C GLU A 52 -18.52 -0.64 -1.92
N GLN A 53 -19.19 -0.15 -2.97
CA GLN A 53 -20.66 -0.06 -3.01
C GLN A 53 -21.27 -1.19 -3.81
N GLU A 54 -20.82 -1.42 -5.05
CA GLU A 54 -21.38 -2.46 -5.92
C GLU A 54 -20.96 -3.86 -5.45
N LEU A 55 -19.68 -4.05 -5.10
CA LEU A 55 -19.13 -5.33 -4.64
C LEU A 55 -19.13 -5.49 -3.11
N GLY A 56 -19.42 -4.42 -2.37
CA GLY A 56 -19.51 -4.45 -0.91
C GLY A 56 -18.21 -4.77 -0.18
N LEU A 57 -17.05 -4.52 -0.80
CA LEU A 57 -15.76 -4.78 -0.15
C LEU A 57 -15.46 -3.71 0.90
N SER A 58 -15.13 -4.17 2.11
CA SER A 58 -14.68 -3.31 3.21
C SER A 58 -13.20 -3.50 3.54
N SER A 59 -12.59 -4.60 3.08
CA SER A 59 -11.16 -4.88 3.22
C SER A 59 -10.59 -5.35 1.88
N TYR A 60 -9.59 -4.62 1.38
CA TYR A 60 -9.02 -4.89 0.06
C TYR A 60 -7.61 -4.30 -0.08
N HIS A 61 -6.87 -4.87 -1.03
CA HIS A 61 -5.65 -4.32 -1.59
C HIS A 61 -6.02 -3.64 -2.89
N LEU A 62 -5.74 -2.35 -3.03
CA LEU A 62 -5.85 -1.61 -4.28
C LEU A 62 -4.44 -1.30 -4.78
N ARG A 63 -4.15 -1.75 -6.01
CA ARG A 63 -2.85 -1.64 -6.66
C ARG A 63 -3.00 -0.84 -7.95
N VAL A 64 -2.05 0.04 -8.23
CA VAL A 64 -1.86 0.65 -9.55
C VAL A 64 -0.62 0.03 -10.14
N LEU A 65 -0.75 -0.53 -11.34
CA LEU A 65 0.32 -1.28 -12.00
C LEU A 65 0.56 -0.70 -13.40
N PRO A 66 1.83 -0.51 -13.81
CA PRO A 66 2.15 -0.31 -15.22
C PRO A 66 1.65 -1.52 -16.01
N TYR A 67 0.94 -1.29 -17.11
CA TYR A 67 0.23 -2.38 -17.83
C TYR A 67 1.18 -3.50 -18.29
N GLN A 68 2.37 -3.15 -18.76
CA GLN A 68 3.38 -4.12 -19.18
C GLN A 68 3.86 -5.04 -18.04
N ARG A 69 3.83 -4.56 -16.80
CA ARG A 69 4.26 -5.33 -15.62
C ARG A 69 3.16 -6.23 -15.07
N ALA A 70 1.89 -5.97 -15.38
CA ALA A 70 0.76 -6.74 -14.88
C ALA A 70 0.81 -8.23 -15.26
N PHE A 71 1.52 -8.57 -16.35
CA PHE A 71 1.64 -9.94 -16.85
C PHE A 71 2.93 -10.65 -16.39
N SER A 72 3.89 -9.94 -15.81
CA SER A 72 5.20 -10.50 -15.44
C SER A 72 5.39 -10.71 -13.94
N SER A 73 4.65 -9.99 -13.09
CA SER A 73 4.87 -10.00 -11.65
C SER A 73 3.90 -10.88 -10.85
N ASP A 74 2.75 -11.24 -11.42
CA ASP A 74 1.65 -11.90 -10.69
C ASP A 74 0.88 -12.83 -11.64
N GLU A 75 1.12 -14.14 -11.51
CA GLU A 75 0.50 -15.16 -12.38
C GLU A 75 -1.02 -15.18 -12.24
N ALA A 76 -1.55 -14.99 -11.03
CA ALA A 76 -2.99 -14.99 -10.81
C ALA A 76 -3.64 -13.78 -11.48
N LEU A 77 -3.00 -12.60 -11.40
CA LEU A 77 -3.43 -11.41 -12.14
C LEU A 77 -3.35 -11.63 -13.66
N ALA A 78 -2.27 -12.23 -14.15
CA ALA A 78 -2.11 -12.51 -15.57
C ALA A 78 -3.23 -13.42 -16.09
N LEU A 79 -3.51 -14.52 -15.40
CA LEU A 79 -4.61 -15.44 -15.74
C LEU A 79 -5.97 -14.75 -15.67
N PHE A 80 -6.22 -13.95 -14.62
CA PHE A 80 -7.44 -13.17 -14.48
C PHE A 80 -7.62 -12.20 -15.66
N LEU A 81 -6.56 -11.49 -16.05
CA LEU A 81 -6.61 -10.57 -17.18
C LEU A 81 -6.68 -11.28 -18.53
N LEU A 82 -6.35 -12.57 -18.65
CA LEU A 82 -6.43 -13.34 -19.90
C LEU A 82 -7.81 -13.90 -20.21
N ALA A 83 -8.78 -13.79 -19.29
CA ALA A 83 -10.17 -14.18 -19.55
C ALA A 83 -10.76 -13.44 -20.77
N ASP A 84 -11.64 -14.09 -21.52
CA ASP A 84 -12.19 -13.53 -22.77
C ASP A 84 -12.96 -12.22 -22.53
N ASP A 85 -13.73 -12.16 -21.43
CA ASP A 85 -14.51 -11.01 -21.02
C ASP A 85 -13.67 -9.88 -20.39
N ALA A 86 -12.38 -10.10 -20.13
CA ALA A 86 -11.44 -9.07 -19.71
C ALA A 86 -10.91 -8.22 -20.88
N ALA A 87 -11.26 -8.54 -22.14
CA ALA A 87 -10.77 -7.80 -23.31
C ALA A 87 -10.97 -6.27 -23.23
N PRO A 88 -12.15 -5.74 -22.83
CA PRO A 88 -12.35 -4.29 -22.77
C PRO A 88 -11.44 -3.58 -21.77
N VAL A 89 -11.18 -4.20 -20.60
CA VAL A 89 -10.27 -3.62 -19.61
C VAL A 89 -8.82 -3.69 -20.10
N ARG A 90 -8.40 -4.81 -20.72
CA ARG A 90 -7.06 -4.94 -21.31
C ARG A 90 -6.78 -3.86 -22.36
N GLU A 91 -7.72 -3.64 -23.28
CA GLU A 91 -7.58 -2.62 -24.33
C GLU A 91 -7.47 -1.21 -23.75
N ALA A 92 -8.32 -0.88 -22.79
CA ALA A 92 -8.27 0.41 -22.10
C ALA A 92 -6.96 0.58 -21.30
N SER A 93 -6.52 -0.45 -20.58
CA SER A 93 -5.25 -0.43 -19.83
C SER A 93 -4.03 -0.30 -20.74
N ALA A 94 -4.04 -0.97 -21.90
CA ALA A 94 -2.99 -0.86 -22.90
C ALA A 94 -2.91 0.57 -23.46
N ALA A 95 -4.05 1.19 -23.75
CA ALA A 95 -4.13 2.55 -24.25
C ALA A 95 -3.62 3.60 -23.23
N TRP A 96 -3.92 3.40 -21.94
CA TRP A 96 -3.51 4.32 -20.87
C TRP A 96 -2.12 4.03 -20.30
N GLY A 97 -1.60 2.81 -20.50
CA GLY A 97 -0.31 2.34 -19.98
C GLY A 97 -0.34 1.88 -18.51
N PHE A 98 -1.51 1.81 -17.88
CA PHE A 98 -1.68 1.34 -16.50
C PHE A 98 -3.05 0.71 -16.26
N LEU A 99 -3.19 0.02 -15.12
CA LEU A 99 -4.50 -0.39 -14.60
C LEU A 99 -4.57 -0.22 -13.08
N PHE A 100 -5.80 -0.15 -12.57
CA PHE A 100 -6.11 -0.38 -11.17
C PHE A 100 -6.49 -1.86 -11.01
N TYR A 101 -5.88 -2.54 -10.05
CA TYR A 101 -6.20 -3.91 -9.69
C TYR A 101 -6.56 -3.98 -8.22
N VAL A 102 -7.66 -4.66 -7.91
CA VAL A 102 -8.18 -4.80 -6.56
C VAL A 102 -8.33 -6.28 -6.23
N ALA A 103 -7.85 -6.69 -5.06
CA ALA A 103 -8.08 -8.00 -4.49
C ALA A 103 -8.61 -7.82 -3.06
N GLY A 104 -9.81 -8.33 -2.77
CA GLY A 104 -10.46 -8.11 -1.49
C GLY A 104 -11.33 -9.27 -1.00
N THR A 105 -11.57 -9.29 0.30
CA THR A 105 -12.54 -10.16 0.98
C THR A 105 -12.98 -9.49 2.29
N ASN A 106 -14.21 -9.76 2.72
CA ASN A 106 -14.72 -9.31 4.02
C ASN A 106 -14.48 -10.32 5.15
N ASP A 107 -13.90 -11.49 4.86
CA ASP A 107 -13.73 -12.58 5.82
C ASP A 107 -12.58 -12.33 6.80
N VAL A 108 -11.68 -11.40 6.47
CA VAL A 108 -10.55 -11.05 7.33
C VAL A 108 -11.02 -10.04 8.36
N VAL A 109 -10.96 -10.41 9.64
CA VAL A 109 -11.21 -9.52 10.78
C VAL A 109 -9.97 -9.53 11.67
N ARG A 110 -9.32 -8.38 11.81
CA ARG A 110 -8.19 -8.22 12.73
C ARG A 110 -8.13 -6.82 13.32
N TYR A 111 -7.54 -6.69 14.50
CA TYR A 111 -7.22 -5.40 15.07
C TYR A 111 -6.09 -4.74 14.28
N VAL A 112 -6.26 -3.47 13.92
CA VAL A 112 -5.24 -2.69 13.22
C VAL A 112 -4.83 -1.54 14.14
N PRO A 113 -3.58 -1.53 14.65
CA PRO A 113 -3.13 -0.51 15.59
C PRO A 113 -2.96 0.86 14.94
N VAL A 114 -3.11 1.91 15.74
CA VAL A 114 -2.81 3.30 15.34
C VAL A 114 -1.37 3.62 15.75
N MET A 115 -0.60 4.25 14.87
CA MET A 115 0.68 4.88 15.26
C MET A 115 0.39 6.16 16.05
N SER A 116 0.70 6.17 17.35
CA SER A 116 0.23 7.20 18.29
C SER A 116 0.94 8.55 18.19
N ASN A 117 2.10 8.60 17.54
CA ASN A 117 2.96 9.79 17.47
C ASN A 117 3.11 10.31 16.03
N MET A 118 2.11 10.07 15.18
CA MET A 118 2.19 10.40 13.76
C MET A 118 2.08 11.92 13.49
N ASP A 119 1.56 12.67 14.45
CA ASP A 119 1.44 14.12 14.48
C ASP A 119 2.74 14.83 14.90
N ASP A 120 3.51 14.23 15.82
CA ASP A 120 4.78 14.74 16.30
C ASP A 120 5.95 14.33 15.38
N LEU A 121 6.36 15.26 14.50
CA LEU A 121 7.48 15.04 13.58
C LEU A 121 8.82 14.77 14.30
N ASP A 122 9.00 15.22 15.54
CA ASP A 122 10.24 15.03 16.30
C ASP A 122 10.21 13.75 17.14
N ALA A 123 9.09 13.03 17.15
CA ALA A 123 8.97 11.76 17.84
C ALA A 123 9.79 10.65 17.16
N PRO A 124 10.29 9.67 17.94
CA PRO A 124 11.03 8.54 17.39
C PRO A 124 10.13 7.63 16.54
N ILE A 125 10.71 6.98 15.54
CA ILE A 125 9.98 6.00 14.72
C ILE A 125 9.83 4.69 15.52
N ILE A 126 8.69 4.54 16.18
CA ILE A 126 8.34 3.34 16.97
C ILE A 126 6.85 3.04 16.82
N TYR A 127 6.50 1.85 16.34
CA TYR A 127 5.11 1.36 16.34
C TYR A 127 5.06 -0.17 16.33
N GLN A 128 3.88 -0.72 16.62
CA GLN A 128 3.57 -2.13 16.42
C GLN A 128 2.58 -2.24 15.25
N ASP A 129 2.77 -3.20 14.35
CA ASP A 129 1.81 -3.46 13.27
C ASP A 129 0.71 -4.47 13.68
N ALA A 130 -0.25 -4.69 12.78
CA ALA A 130 -1.38 -5.61 12.98
C ALA A 130 -0.98 -7.08 13.19
N GLU A 131 0.27 -7.46 12.91
CA GLU A 131 0.82 -8.80 13.19
C GLU A 131 1.53 -8.85 14.54
N GLY A 132 1.55 -7.74 15.29
CA GLY A 132 2.25 -7.62 16.55
C GLY A 132 3.74 -7.35 16.39
N LYS A 133 4.24 -7.10 15.17
CA LYS A 133 5.66 -6.84 14.93
C LYS A 133 5.99 -5.40 15.27
N THR A 134 7.00 -5.24 16.13
CA THR A 134 7.55 -3.92 16.46
C THR A 134 8.45 -3.43 15.33
N VAL A 135 8.18 -2.21 14.87
CA VAL A 135 9.02 -1.44 13.98
C VAL A 135 9.61 -0.29 14.79
N GLU A 136 10.92 -0.37 15.02
CA GLU A 136 11.71 0.68 15.65
C GLU A 136 12.92 0.98 14.77
N VAL A 137 13.24 2.27 14.63
CA VAL A 137 14.44 2.74 13.93
C VAL A 137 15.22 3.67 14.87
N PRO A 138 16.15 3.12 15.67
CA PRO A 138 16.84 3.89 16.70
C PRO A 138 17.55 5.09 16.10
N GLY A 139 17.43 6.27 16.72
CA GLY A 139 18.11 7.50 16.30
C GLY A 139 17.48 8.23 15.11
N LEU A 140 16.38 7.74 14.54
CA LEU A 140 15.60 8.48 13.54
C LEU A 140 14.26 8.94 14.12
N THR A 141 13.86 10.15 13.71
CA THR A 141 12.54 10.72 13.98
C THR A 141 11.68 10.70 12.71
N LEU A 142 10.38 10.96 12.82
CA LEU A 142 9.54 11.10 11.62
C LEU A 142 10.07 12.20 10.69
N ARG A 143 10.52 13.34 11.24
CA ARG A 143 11.12 14.45 10.48
C ARG A 143 12.32 14.00 9.66
N SER A 144 13.10 13.06 10.18
CA SER A 144 14.31 12.55 9.52
C SER A 144 13.98 11.88 8.18
N VAL A 145 12.79 11.31 8.03
CA VAL A 145 12.37 10.48 6.88
C VAL A 145 11.29 11.12 6.03
N VAL A 146 10.69 12.24 6.47
CA VAL A 146 9.67 12.98 5.71
C VAL A 146 10.32 13.84 4.64
N LEU A 147 9.91 13.60 3.39
CA LEU A 147 10.40 14.25 2.18
C LEU A 147 9.52 15.45 1.78
N ARG A 148 8.23 15.40 2.11
CA ARG A 148 7.22 16.43 1.79
C ARG A 148 6.09 16.40 2.82
N GLY A 149 5.43 17.55 3.05
CA GLY A 149 4.26 17.65 3.91
C GLY A 149 4.59 17.96 5.37
N GLN A 150 5.70 18.67 5.63
CA GLN A 150 6.07 19.05 7.00
C GLN A 150 5.25 20.26 7.48
N GLU A 151 4.76 21.05 6.54
CA GLU A 151 3.91 22.21 6.73
C GLU A 151 2.54 21.82 7.33
N PRO A 152 2.00 22.60 8.29
CA PRO A 152 0.73 22.29 8.96
C PRO A 152 -0.47 22.14 8.03
N GLU A 153 -0.48 22.87 6.91
CA GLU A 153 -1.54 22.91 5.90
C GLU A 153 -1.40 21.80 4.83
N ALA A 154 -0.38 20.96 4.91
CA ALA A 154 -0.20 19.86 3.97
C ALA A 154 -1.44 18.95 3.97
N ALA A 155 -1.94 18.58 2.79
CA ALA A 155 -2.99 17.56 2.69
C ALA A 155 -2.43 16.15 2.93
N VAL A 156 -1.17 15.92 2.53
CA VAL A 156 -0.51 14.61 2.58
C VAL A 156 0.94 14.75 3.03
N ARG A 157 1.47 13.69 3.62
CA ARG A 157 2.89 13.54 3.94
C ARG A 157 3.50 12.42 3.12
N CYS A 158 4.71 12.66 2.63
CA CYS A 158 5.49 11.67 1.89
C CYS A 158 6.75 11.37 2.68
N SER A 159 7.04 10.10 2.94
CA SER A 159 8.25 9.68 3.64
C SER A 159 8.92 8.47 2.98
N LEU A 160 10.16 8.22 3.36
CA LEU A 160 10.78 6.91 3.17
C LEU A 160 10.00 5.86 3.98
N ASP A 161 9.96 4.63 3.49
CA ASP A 161 9.36 3.51 4.22
C ASP A 161 10.16 3.19 5.50
N PHE A 162 9.49 3.23 6.65
CA PHE A 162 10.12 2.98 7.97
C PHE A 162 10.70 1.56 8.08
N GLN A 163 10.24 0.65 7.23
CA GLN A 163 10.77 -0.70 7.16
C GLN A 163 12.02 -0.84 6.27
N GLY A 164 12.51 0.25 5.64
CA GLY A 164 13.76 0.27 4.87
C GLY A 164 13.67 -0.47 3.54
N ARG A 165 12.51 -0.43 2.88
CA ARG A 165 12.32 -0.94 1.51
C ARG A 165 12.55 0.19 0.49
N SER A 166 12.75 -0.17 -0.79
CA SER A 166 12.81 0.77 -1.92
C SER A 166 11.42 1.31 -2.26
N CYS A 167 10.83 2.00 -1.30
CA CYS A 167 9.44 2.39 -1.34
C CYS A 167 9.24 3.73 -0.61
N TYR A 168 8.40 4.57 -1.20
CA TYR A 168 7.84 5.74 -0.51
C TYR A 168 6.50 5.42 0.11
N VAL A 169 6.17 6.12 1.17
CA VAL A 169 4.87 6.04 1.83
C VAL A 169 4.22 7.41 1.80
N VAL A 170 3.04 7.49 1.19
CA VAL A 170 2.19 8.68 1.17
C VAL A 170 1.03 8.46 2.11
N VAL A 171 0.84 9.36 3.07
CA VAL A 171 -0.22 9.28 4.08
C VAL A 171 -1.00 10.59 4.11
N MET A 172 -2.25 10.53 4.57
CA MET A 172 -2.99 11.76 4.89
C MET A 172 -2.28 12.49 6.02
N ALA A 173 -2.11 13.80 5.88
CA ALA A 173 -1.57 14.60 6.95
C ALA A 173 -2.60 14.71 8.10
N PRO A 174 -2.17 14.78 9.37
CA PRO A 174 -3.05 14.97 10.52
C PRO A 174 -3.97 16.19 10.42
N GLY A 175 -3.49 17.28 9.81
CA GLY A 175 -4.27 18.50 9.57
C GLY A 175 -5.19 18.47 8.34
N SER A 176 -5.23 17.36 7.59
CA SER A 176 -6.10 17.25 6.41
C SER A 176 -7.59 17.25 6.79
N PRO A 177 -8.48 17.76 5.94
CA PRO A 177 -9.93 17.75 6.19
C PRO A 177 -10.48 16.39 6.62
N ALA A 178 -10.08 15.31 5.97
CA ALA A 178 -10.50 13.96 6.31
C ALA A 178 -9.98 13.49 7.69
N ALA A 179 -8.72 13.79 8.02
CA ALA A 179 -8.16 13.46 9.33
C ALA A 179 -8.86 14.23 10.47
N LEU A 180 -9.12 15.53 10.27
CA LEU A 180 -9.87 16.35 11.23
C LEU A 180 -11.31 15.84 11.41
N LYS A 181 -11.97 15.42 10.32
CA LYS A 181 -13.30 14.82 10.36
C LYS A 181 -13.31 13.49 11.12
N ALA A 182 -12.32 12.64 10.92
CA ALA A 182 -12.15 11.39 11.66
C ALA A 182 -11.95 11.65 13.16
N ALA A 183 -11.14 12.65 13.51
CA ALA A 183 -10.89 13.05 14.89
C ALA A 183 -12.17 13.54 15.57
N ALA A 184 -12.93 14.40 14.90
CA ALA A 184 -14.22 14.90 15.39
C ALA A 184 -15.25 13.78 15.60
N ALA A 185 -15.15 12.68 14.85
CA ALA A 185 -15.99 11.49 14.99
C ALA A 185 -15.51 10.51 16.08
N GLY A 186 -14.43 10.82 16.81
CA GLY A 186 -13.88 9.97 17.86
C GLY A 186 -13.07 8.77 17.34
N ALA A 187 -12.75 8.73 16.05
CA ALA A 187 -11.91 7.69 15.44
C ALA A 187 -10.40 7.99 15.54
N GLY A 188 -10.02 9.09 16.20
CA GLY A 188 -8.69 9.69 16.10
C GLY A 188 -8.47 10.35 14.73
N GLU A 189 -7.31 10.96 14.50
CA GLU A 189 -6.91 11.56 13.20
C GLU A 189 -6.54 10.47 12.16
N VAL A 190 -7.38 9.45 12.03
CA VAL A 190 -7.11 8.23 11.29
C VAL A 190 -8.15 8.04 10.20
N VAL A 191 -7.75 8.32 8.96
CA VAL A 191 -8.53 7.95 7.78
C VAL A 191 -8.28 6.49 7.44
N ARG A 192 -9.34 5.70 7.26
CA ARG A 192 -9.24 4.25 7.05
C ARG A 192 -9.66 3.81 5.65
N LEU A 193 -10.54 4.57 5.00
CA LEU A 193 -11.10 4.21 3.69
C LEU A 193 -10.97 5.38 2.71
N GLN A 194 -10.64 5.08 1.45
CA GLN A 194 -10.46 6.14 0.44
C GLN A 194 -11.73 6.90 0.15
N ARG A 195 -12.91 6.28 0.32
CA ARG A 195 -14.19 6.98 0.16
C ARG A 195 -14.39 8.15 1.14
N GLU A 196 -13.64 8.17 2.25
CA GLU A 196 -13.72 9.20 3.28
C GLU A 196 -13.03 10.49 2.88
N LEU A 197 -12.15 10.43 1.87
CA LEU A 197 -11.44 11.56 1.31
C LEU A 197 -12.35 12.36 0.40
N GLU A 198 -12.17 13.67 0.34
CA GLU A 198 -12.77 14.55 -0.67
C GLU A 198 -11.94 14.53 -1.97
N ASP A 199 -12.50 15.03 -3.07
CA ASP A 199 -11.83 14.99 -4.39
C ASP A 199 -10.45 15.68 -4.41
N PRO A 200 -10.25 16.85 -3.78
CA PRO A 200 -8.92 17.46 -3.66
C PRO A 200 -7.93 16.61 -2.85
N GLU A 201 -8.40 15.83 -1.88
CA GLU A 201 -7.55 14.94 -1.07
C GLU A 201 -7.16 13.69 -1.85
N LEU A 202 -8.09 13.11 -2.62
CA LEU A 202 -7.78 12.04 -3.57
C LEU A 202 -6.74 12.50 -4.60
N GLN A 203 -6.92 13.72 -5.12
CA GLN A 203 -5.99 14.34 -6.06
C GLN A 203 -4.60 14.54 -5.43
N ALA A 204 -4.53 15.01 -4.19
CA ALA A 204 -3.28 15.22 -3.47
C ALA A 204 -2.56 13.88 -3.18
N LEU A 205 -3.29 12.86 -2.71
CA LEU A 205 -2.75 11.54 -2.36
C LEU A 205 -2.11 10.85 -3.57
N TRP A 206 -2.88 10.67 -4.64
CA TRP A 206 -2.42 9.98 -5.84
C TRP A 206 -1.44 10.82 -6.65
N GLY A 207 -1.62 12.15 -6.68
CA GLY A 207 -0.72 13.08 -7.35
C GLY A 207 0.68 13.10 -6.73
N ALA A 208 0.77 13.14 -5.39
CA ALA A 208 2.06 13.09 -4.70
C ALA A 208 2.79 11.75 -4.92
N ALA A 209 2.05 10.63 -4.93
CA ALA A 209 2.63 9.32 -5.24
C ALA A 209 3.19 9.24 -6.67
N ALA A 210 2.46 9.78 -7.65
CA ALA A 210 2.89 9.86 -9.04
C ALA A 210 4.14 10.73 -9.21
N GLU A 211 4.18 11.89 -8.56
CA GLU A 211 5.33 12.81 -8.60
C GLU A 211 6.60 12.16 -8.03
N LEU A 212 6.49 11.45 -6.90
CA LEU A 212 7.61 10.69 -6.33
C LEU A 212 8.11 9.62 -7.30
N ALA A 213 7.21 8.86 -7.93
CA ALA A 213 7.58 7.84 -8.89
C ALA A 213 8.31 8.41 -10.12
N GLU A 214 7.85 9.54 -10.65
CA GLU A 214 8.46 10.17 -11.82
C GLU A 214 9.91 10.61 -11.57
N SER A 215 10.28 10.96 -10.33
CA SER A 215 11.66 11.27 -9.97
C SER A 215 12.63 10.09 -10.14
N HIS A 216 12.12 8.86 -10.29
CA HIS A 216 12.88 7.63 -10.57
C HIS A 216 12.65 7.08 -11.98
N GLY A 217 11.96 7.83 -12.85
CA GLY A 217 11.56 7.35 -14.17
C GLY A 217 10.38 6.37 -14.16
N GLY A 218 9.70 6.21 -13.02
CA GLY A 218 8.49 5.39 -12.90
C GLY A 218 8.38 4.65 -11.58
N PHE A 219 7.45 3.69 -11.54
CA PHE A 219 7.20 2.84 -10.38
C PHE A 219 7.00 1.40 -10.84
N GLU A 220 7.23 0.47 -9.92
CA GLU A 220 6.91 -0.94 -10.11
C GLU A 220 5.43 -1.21 -9.80
N GLU A 221 4.97 -0.59 -8.72
CA GLU A 221 3.62 -0.71 -8.18
C GLU A 221 3.31 0.46 -7.24
N MET A 222 2.06 0.94 -7.24
CA MET A 222 1.53 1.69 -6.10
C MET A 222 0.48 0.85 -5.39
N HIS A 223 0.51 0.79 -4.06
CA HIS A 223 -0.28 -0.14 -3.26
C HIS A 223 -0.91 0.54 -2.06
N LEU A 224 -2.23 0.46 -1.95
CA LEU A 224 -2.99 0.95 -0.82
C LEU A 224 -3.82 -0.18 -0.21
N ASN A 225 -3.73 -0.32 1.11
CA ASN A 225 -4.52 -1.29 1.87
C ASN A 225 -5.69 -0.58 2.56
N ALA A 226 -6.88 -1.16 2.45
CA ALA A 226 -8.09 -0.65 3.09
C ALA A 226 -8.66 -1.67 4.11
N GLY A 227 -9.31 -1.14 5.15
CA GLY A 227 -9.97 -1.95 6.16
C GLY A 227 -9.02 -2.87 6.93
N ASN A 228 -9.38 -4.14 7.02
CA ASN A 228 -8.61 -5.12 7.81
C ASN A 228 -7.32 -5.57 7.12
N PHE A 229 -7.05 -5.15 5.88
CA PHE A 229 -5.77 -5.41 5.21
C PHE A 229 -4.69 -4.38 5.57
N GLN A 230 -5.05 -3.32 6.28
CA GLN A 230 -4.10 -2.36 6.82
C GLN A 230 -3.24 -3.01 7.91
N ASN A 231 -1.94 -2.68 7.93
CA ASN A 231 -1.04 -3.08 9.01
C ASN A 231 -0.94 -2.02 10.12
N VAL A 232 -1.25 -0.78 9.78
CA VAL A 232 -1.40 0.36 10.69
C VAL A 232 -2.63 1.11 10.20
N ALA A 233 -3.46 1.60 11.12
CA ALA A 233 -4.82 2.06 10.82
C ALA A 233 -4.86 3.29 9.92
N GLN A 234 -3.78 4.08 9.87
CA GLN A 234 -3.68 5.20 8.95
C GLN A 234 -3.62 4.72 7.50
N MET A 235 -4.39 5.39 6.65
CA MET A 235 -4.28 5.20 5.21
C MET A 235 -2.87 5.54 4.74
N HIS A 236 -2.24 4.57 4.09
CA HIS A 236 -0.90 4.71 3.55
C HIS A 236 -0.84 4.08 2.15
N LEU A 237 -0.48 4.90 1.17
CA LEU A 237 -0.20 4.52 -0.19
C LEU A 237 1.30 4.29 -0.33
N LYS A 238 1.69 3.05 -0.63
CA LYS A 238 3.07 2.64 -0.86
C LYS A 238 3.40 2.80 -2.34
N VAL A 239 4.51 3.45 -2.67
CA VAL A 239 5.00 3.61 -4.03
C VAL A 239 6.30 2.83 -4.14
N TRP A 240 6.26 1.68 -4.80
CA TRP A 240 7.42 0.81 -4.98
C TRP A 240 8.23 1.25 -6.19
N ILE A 241 9.53 1.45 -5.96
CA ILE A 241 10.50 1.88 -6.96
C ILE A 241 11.48 0.73 -7.19
N CYS A 242 11.95 0.60 -8.43
CA CYS A 242 13.02 -0.34 -8.77
C CYS A 242 14.20 -0.12 -7.82
N LEU A 243 14.72 -1.20 -7.24
CA LEU A 243 15.74 -1.11 -6.20
C LEU A 243 16.97 -0.34 -6.70
N ASP A 244 17.44 -0.61 -7.92
CA ASP A 244 18.64 0.03 -8.47
C ASP A 244 18.45 1.54 -8.60
N GLN A 245 17.34 1.97 -9.20
CA GLN A 245 16.98 3.40 -9.32
C GLN A 245 16.85 4.08 -7.96
N PHE A 246 16.24 3.39 -6.99
CA PHE A 246 16.09 3.92 -5.65
C PHE A 246 17.44 4.07 -4.94
N LEU A 247 18.36 3.12 -5.14
CA LEU A 247 19.71 3.16 -4.56
C LEU A 247 20.59 4.23 -5.21
N GLU A 248 20.42 4.54 -6.48
CA GLU A 248 21.11 5.67 -7.12
C GLU A 248 20.83 7.00 -6.40
N MET A 249 19.62 7.19 -5.88
CA MET A 249 19.24 8.41 -5.15
C MET A 249 19.53 8.32 -3.64
N TRP A 250 19.21 7.19 -3.00
CA TRP A 250 19.20 7.08 -1.53
C TRP A 250 20.30 6.20 -0.95
N GLY A 251 21.02 5.42 -1.75
CA GLY A 251 21.95 4.39 -1.28
C GLY A 251 23.03 4.92 -0.34
N ASP A 252 23.52 6.12 -0.61
CA ASP A 252 24.56 6.78 0.18
C ASP A 252 24.02 7.75 1.25
N GLN A 253 22.70 7.92 1.34
CA GLN A 253 22.08 8.82 2.30
C GLN A 253 22.07 8.18 3.69
N PRO A 254 22.65 8.82 4.74
CA PRO A 254 22.76 8.25 6.07
C PRO A 254 21.42 7.76 6.64
N VAL A 255 20.35 8.53 6.42
CA VAL A 255 18.98 8.19 6.85
C VAL A 255 18.52 6.84 6.27
N TYR A 256 18.76 6.60 4.97
CA TYR A 256 18.32 5.38 4.32
C TYR A 256 19.20 4.18 4.68
N GLN A 257 20.51 4.39 4.84
CA GLN A 257 21.42 3.36 5.33
C GLN A 257 21.01 2.87 6.73
N GLN A 258 20.60 3.78 7.61
CA GLN A 258 20.11 3.45 8.94
C GLN A 258 18.78 2.68 8.89
N LEU A 259 17.83 3.10 8.05
CA LEU A 259 16.58 2.35 7.81
C LEU A 259 16.86 0.90 7.33
N ARG A 260 17.79 0.73 6.36
CA ARG A 260 18.20 -0.59 5.86
C ARG A 260 18.91 -1.43 6.92
N ALA A 261 19.79 -0.83 7.72
CA ALA A 261 20.47 -1.53 8.81
C ALA A 261 19.46 -2.05 9.84
N SER A 262 18.52 -1.20 10.27
CA SER A 262 17.45 -1.62 11.19
C SER A 262 16.56 -2.71 10.58
N ARG A 263 16.27 -2.65 9.28
CA ARG A 263 15.56 -3.73 8.58
C ARG A 263 16.31 -5.06 8.68
N HIS A 264 17.60 -5.08 8.34
CA HIS A 264 18.40 -6.29 8.38
C HIS A 264 18.50 -6.88 9.80
N GLN A 265 18.61 -6.02 10.83
CA GLN A 265 18.59 -6.47 12.22
C GLN A 265 17.26 -7.14 12.59
N ARG A 266 16.12 -6.54 12.20
CA ARG A 266 14.78 -7.11 12.44
C ARG A 266 14.58 -8.43 11.69
N GLU A 267 14.98 -8.51 10.43
CA GLU A 267 14.88 -9.73 9.63
C GLU A 267 15.73 -10.86 10.22
N LYS A 268 16.95 -10.57 10.68
CA LYS A 268 17.82 -11.52 11.36
C LYS A 268 17.20 -12.01 12.67
N ALA A 269 16.67 -11.09 13.49
CA ALA A 269 16.00 -11.44 14.75
C ALA A 269 14.77 -12.32 14.51
N HIS A 270 13.95 -11.98 13.51
CA HIS A 270 12.77 -12.76 13.13
C HIS A 270 13.13 -14.16 12.63
N ALA A 271 14.17 -14.28 11.78
CA ALA A 271 14.65 -15.58 11.31
C ALA A 271 15.15 -16.45 12.48
N ALA A 272 15.88 -15.87 13.43
CA ALA A 272 16.34 -16.57 14.63
C ALA A 272 15.15 -17.02 15.51
N ALA A 273 14.16 -16.16 15.73
CA ALA A 273 12.97 -16.50 16.51
C ALA A 273 12.14 -17.61 15.86
N LYS A 274 11.96 -17.57 14.52
CA LYS A 274 11.26 -18.62 13.77
C LYS A 274 11.99 -19.96 13.87
N LYS A 275 13.32 -19.95 13.78
CA LYS A 275 14.14 -21.17 13.96
C LYS A 275 13.98 -21.73 15.38
N ALA A 276 14.11 -20.91 16.41
CA ALA A 276 13.96 -21.34 17.80
C ALA A 276 12.55 -21.88 18.09
N ALA A 277 11.49 -21.28 17.52
CA ALA A 277 10.13 -21.77 17.65
C ALA A 277 9.92 -23.14 16.97
N ALA A 278 10.56 -23.36 15.81
CA ALA A 278 10.51 -24.65 15.13
C ALA A 278 11.24 -25.74 15.94
N GLU A 279 12.43 -25.45 16.45
CA GLU A 279 13.20 -26.36 17.31
C GLU A 279 12.45 -26.70 18.61
N ALA A 280 11.82 -25.71 19.24
CA ALA A 280 10.99 -25.94 20.43
C ALA A 280 9.75 -26.79 20.14
N LYS A 281 9.12 -26.60 18.98
CA LYS A 281 7.98 -27.41 18.54
C LYS A 281 8.41 -28.87 18.31
N GLU A 282 9.51 -29.09 17.61
CA GLU A 282 10.06 -30.42 17.35
C GLU A 282 10.46 -31.13 18.66
N ALA A 283 11.11 -30.42 19.59
CA ALA A 283 11.46 -30.96 20.89
C ALA A 283 10.22 -31.41 21.68
N ARG A 284 9.15 -30.60 21.68
CA ARG A 284 7.88 -30.95 22.34
C ARG A 284 7.20 -32.15 21.69
N GLU A 285 7.16 -32.21 20.36
CA GLU A 285 6.59 -33.36 19.63
C GLU A 285 7.37 -34.65 19.93
N LEU A 286 8.70 -34.57 20.07
CA LEU A 286 9.54 -35.70 20.46
C LEU A 286 9.28 -36.15 21.90
N GLU A 287 9.16 -35.21 22.85
CA GLU A 287 8.82 -35.51 24.25
C GLU A 287 7.45 -36.18 24.37
N GLU A 288 6.44 -35.68 23.65
CA GLU A 288 5.09 -36.27 23.60
C GLU A 288 5.12 -37.68 23.00
N ALA A 289 5.89 -37.92 21.94
CA ALA A 289 6.06 -39.24 21.34
C ALA A 289 6.75 -40.24 22.29
N ILE A 290 7.79 -39.81 23.00
CA ILE A 290 8.48 -40.63 24.02
C ILE A 290 7.49 -40.99 25.14
N ALA A 291 6.72 -40.01 25.65
CA ALA A 291 5.75 -40.23 26.71
C ALA A 291 4.66 -41.25 26.31
N LEU A 292 4.17 -41.19 25.08
CA LEU A 292 3.19 -42.14 24.55
C LEU A 292 3.76 -43.56 24.38
N SER A 293 5.06 -43.69 24.05
CA SER A 293 5.71 -45.01 23.91
C SER A 293 5.90 -45.77 25.22
N LEU A 294 5.79 -45.07 26.36
CA LEU A 294 5.97 -45.63 27.71
C LEU A 294 4.64 -46.02 28.39
N GLN A 295 3.49 -45.80 27.73
CA GLN A 295 2.15 -46.20 28.18
C GLN A 295 1.76 -47.56 27.58
#